data_AF-A0A560BJ21-F1
#
_entry.id   AF-A0A560BJ21-F1
#
_cell.length_a   1.000
_cell.length_b   1.000
_cell.length_c   1.000
_cell.angle_alpha   90.00
_cell.angle_beta   90.00
_cell.angle_gamma   90.00
#
_symmetry.space_group_name_H-M   'P 1'
#
loop_
_entity.id
_entity.type
_entity.pdbx_description
1 polymer ?
#
loop_
_entity_poly.entity_id
_entity_poly.type
_entity_poly.pdbx_seq_one_letter_code
_entity_poly.pdbx_strand_id
1 'polypeptide(L)'
;MPNVRTVSEHGSFRLVERDGFYAVIEARDGQIYGLHGEAGDRPSAPDRPDAAEAVVAPGDWSDEGDARRRFADLTARGEELARKIW
;
A
#
# COMPACT_ATOMS: atom_id res chain seq x y z
N MET A 1 20.17 -5.05 1.87
CA MET A 1 18.98 -5.93 1.87
C MET A 1 17.78 -5.01 1.91
N PRO A 2 16.75 -5.25 1.10
CA PRO A 2 15.52 -4.46 1.16
C PRO A 2 14.92 -4.64 2.55
N ASN A 3 14.90 -3.54 3.32
CA ASN A 3 14.44 -3.50 4.72
C ASN A 3 12.95 -3.16 4.81
N VAL A 4 12.16 -3.52 3.78
CA VAL A 4 10.72 -3.25 3.80
C VAL A 4 10.02 -4.40 4.50
N ARG A 5 9.19 -4.07 5.49
CA ARG A 5 8.33 -5.04 6.18
C ARG A 5 6.88 -4.61 6.18
N THR A 6 5.98 -5.56 6.10
CA THR A 6 4.54 -5.32 6.29
C THR A 6 4.26 -5.16 7.78
N VAL A 7 3.65 -4.06 8.18
CA VAL A 7 3.28 -3.76 9.57
C VAL A 7 1.78 -3.93 9.83
N SER A 8 0.94 -3.84 8.79
CA SER A 8 -0.51 -4.07 8.89
C SER A 8 -1.09 -4.46 7.55
N GLU A 9 -2.13 -5.30 7.55
CA GLU A 9 -2.83 -5.76 6.35
C GLU A 9 -4.34 -5.67 6.55
N HIS A 10 -5.07 -5.22 5.53
CA HIS A 10 -6.53 -5.16 5.56
C HIS A 10 -7.12 -5.21 4.14
N GLY A 11 -7.84 -6.29 3.84
CA GLY A 11 -8.36 -6.54 2.50
C GLY A 11 -7.21 -6.56 1.48
N SER A 12 -7.30 -5.72 0.45
CA SER A 12 -6.25 -5.58 -0.55
C SER A 12 -5.19 -4.55 -0.19
N PHE A 13 -5.26 -3.87 0.95
CA PHE A 13 -4.29 -2.85 1.34
C PHE A 13 -3.30 -3.39 2.36
N ARG A 14 -2.03 -2.99 2.22
CA ARG A 14 -0.98 -3.26 3.19
C ARG A 14 -0.26 -1.98 3.56
N LEU A 15 0.00 -1.81 4.85
CA LEU A 15 0.88 -0.79 5.38
C LEU A 15 2.28 -1.41 5.50
N VAL A 16 3.26 -0.79 4.85
CA VAL A 16 4.66 -1.21 4.85
C VAL A 16 5.53 -0.16 5.52
N GLU A 17 6.64 -0.61 6.11
CA GLU A 17 7.62 0.23 6.80
C GLU A 17 9.03 -0.03 6.25
N ARG A 18 9.80 1.05 6.10
CA ARG A 18 11.21 1.06 5.69
C ARG A 18 11.96 2.15 6.44
N ASP A 19 12.93 1.76 7.27
CA ASP A 19 13.84 2.65 7.99
C ASP A 19 13.13 3.81 8.74
N GLY A 20 11.96 3.52 9.33
CA GLY A 20 11.10 4.47 10.06
C GLY A 20 10.11 5.26 9.19
N PHE A 21 10.10 5.04 7.88
CA PHE A 21 9.13 5.59 6.94
C PHE A 21 8.06 4.56 6.61
N TYR A 22 6.85 5.02 6.39
CA TYR A 22 5.69 4.19 6.17
C TYR A 22 5.00 4.55 4.86
N ALA A 23 4.48 3.53 4.17
CA ALA A 23 3.73 3.71 2.94
C ALA A 23 2.60 2.68 2.86
N VAL A 24 1.58 2.97 2.07
CA VAL A 24 0.49 2.04 1.81
C VAL A 24 0.59 1.54 0.37
N ILE A 25 0.48 0.23 0.21
CA ILE A 25 0.43 -0.45 -1.09
C ILE A 25 -0.87 -1.24 -1.21
N GLU A 26 -1.23 -1.58 -2.43
CA GLU A 26 -2.32 -2.50 -2.71
C GLU A 26 -1.75 -3.84 -3.19
N ALA A 27 -2.19 -4.95 -2.60
CA ALA A 27 -1.83 -6.31 -2.98
C ALA A 27 -3.05 -7.05 -3.51
N ARG A 28 -3.00 -7.50 -4.77
CA ARG A 28 -4.07 -8.23 -5.47
C ARG A 28 -3.47 -9.20 -6.48
N ASP A 29 -4.06 -10.40 -6.58
CA ASP A 29 -3.70 -11.42 -7.56
C ASP A 29 -2.20 -11.76 -7.61
N GLY A 30 -1.52 -11.76 -6.46
CA GLY A 30 -0.08 -12.02 -6.35
C GLY A 30 0.81 -10.88 -6.85
N GLN A 31 0.24 -9.71 -7.08
CA GLN A 31 0.91 -8.48 -7.50
C GLN A 31 0.68 -7.39 -6.45
N ILE A 32 1.68 -6.52 -6.28
CA ILE A 32 1.56 -5.31 -5.48
C ILE A 32 1.61 -4.06 -6.37
N TYR A 33 0.91 -3.01 -5.95
CA TYR A 33 0.71 -1.77 -6.69
C TYR A 33 0.89 -0.56 -5.75
N GLY A 34 1.74 0.40 -6.12
CA GLY A 34 1.91 1.64 -5.36
C GLY A 34 0.72 2.59 -5.53
N LEU A 35 0.21 3.24 -4.47
CA LEU A 35 -1.07 3.96 -4.51
C LEU A 35 -1.19 5.09 -5.55
N HIS A 36 -0.08 5.73 -5.90
CA HIS A 36 -0.09 6.82 -6.87
C HIS A 36 0.47 6.36 -8.23
N GLY A 37 -0.30 6.66 -9.27
CA GLY A 37 0.01 6.40 -10.68
C GLY A 37 -1.24 6.63 -11.52
N GLU A 38 -1.09 7.08 -12.76
CA GLU A 38 -2.22 7.14 -13.70
C GLU A 38 -2.74 5.72 -14.00
N ALA A 39 -4.03 5.59 -14.30
CA ALA A 39 -4.62 4.31 -14.64
C ALA A 39 -3.94 3.73 -15.89
N GLY A 40 -3.10 2.70 -15.70
CA GLY A 40 -2.27 2.09 -16.75
C GLY A 40 -0.76 2.19 -16.51
N ASP A 41 -0.31 3.16 -15.71
CA ASP A 41 1.11 3.42 -15.38
C ASP A 41 1.43 3.24 -13.89
N ARG A 42 0.49 2.65 -13.13
CA ARG A 42 0.68 2.39 -11.71
C ARG A 42 1.85 1.40 -11.52
N PRO A 43 2.92 1.80 -10.80
CA PRO A 43 4.04 0.91 -10.56
C PRO A 43 3.55 -0.38 -9.91
N SER A 44 3.92 -1.53 -10.49
CA SER A 44 3.55 -2.83 -9.96
C SER A 44 4.72 -3.80 -9.98
N ALA A 45 4.71 -4.72 -9.02
CA ALA A 45 5.73 -5.76 -8.89
C ALA A 45 5.12 -7.04 -8.31
N PRO A 46 5.70 -8.23 -8.56
CA PRO A 46 5.24 -9.46 -7.94
C PRO A 46 5.27 -9.31 -6.41
N ASP A 47 4.28 -9.87 -5.73
CA ASP A 47 4.17 -9.83 -4.27
C ASP A 47 5.31 -10.61 -3.62
N ARG A 48 6.37 -9.89 -3.29
CA ARG A 48 7.58 -10.38 -2.61
C ARG A 48 7.94 -9.40 -1.50
N PRO A 49 8.60 -9.87 -0.42
CA PRO A 49 8.90 -9.03 0.75
C PRO A 49 9.64 -7.73 0.40
N ASP A 50 10.46 -7.80 -0.64
CA ASP A 50 11.34 -6.75 -1.13
C ASP A 50 10.74 -5.84 -2.22
N ALA A 51 9.63 -6.27 -2.82
CA ALA A 51 9.07 -5.60 -3.99
C ALA A 51 8.37 -4.28 -3.65
N ALA A 52 7.93 -4.12 -2.39
CA ALA A 52 7.19 -2.95 -1.94
C ALA A 52 7.99 -1.64 -2.11
N GLU A 53 9.30 -1.69 -1.96
CA GLU A 53 10.16 -0.52 -2.20
C GLU A 53 10.10 -0.03 -3.65
N ALA A 54 10.01 -0.97 -4.60
CA ALA A 54 10.07 -0.65 -6.02
C ALA A 54 8.78 -0.01 -6.56
N VAL A 55 7.66 -0.19 -5.86
CA VAL A 55 6.35 0.31 -6.30
C VAL A 55 5.92 1.59 -5.59
N VAL A 56 6.49 1.91 -4.43
CA VAL A 56 6.15 3.12 -3.68
C VAL A 56 6.94 4.30 -4.22
N ALA A 57 6.26 5.33 -4.71
CA ALA A 57 6.90 6.56 -5.15
C ALA A 57 7.65 7.24 -3.99
N PRO A 58 8.80 7.92 -4.22
CA PRO A 58 9.56 8.56 -3.14
C PRO A 58 8.75 9.51 -2.26
N GLY A 59 7.74 10.19 -2.81
CA GLY A 59 6.86 11.12 -2.09
C GLY A 59 5.72 10.46 -1.29
N ASP A 60 5.53 9.15 -1.42
CA ASP A 60 4.47 8.41 -0.73
C ASP A 60 4.88 7.89 0.64
N TRP A 61 6.18 7.83 0.88
CA TRP A 61 6.75 7.54 2.19
C TRP A 61 6.47 8.71 3.15
N SER A 62 5.82 8.43 4.26
CA SER A 62 5.51 9.40 5.31
C SER A 62 5.88 8.86 6.69
N ASP A 63 5.65 9.64 7.74
CA ASP A 63 5.68 9.11 9.11
C ASP A 63 4.53 8.12 9.34
N GLU A 64 4.62 7.39 10.45
CA GLU A 64 3.67 6.36 10.84
C GLU A 64 2.25 6.90 11.00
N GLY A 65 2.09 8.09 11.59
CA GLY A 65 0.79 8.67 11.90
C GLY A 65 0.03 9.00 10.62
N ASP A 66 0.69 9.67 9.69
CA ASP A 66 0.13 10.00 8.39
C ASP A 66 -0.19 8.75 7.56
N ALA A 67 0.71 7.76 7.56
CA ALA A 67 0.52 6.52 6.81
C ALA A 67 -0.63 5.68 7.38
N ARG A 68 -0.73 5.56 8.71
CA ARG A 68 -1.85 4.86 9.38
C ARG A 68 -3.17 5.55 9.14
N ARG A 69 -3.21 6.88 9.15
CA ARG A 69 -4.43 7.65 8.86
C ARG A 69 -4.88 7.42 7.41
N ARG A 70 -3.95 7.44 6.44
CA ARG A 70 -4.24 7.11 5.03
C ARG A 70 -4.73 5.67 4.88
N PHE A 71 -4.07 4.72 5.55
CA PHE A 71 -4.47 3.32 5.55
C PHE A 71 -5.92 3.15 6.04
N ALA A 72 -6.26 3.75 7.19
CA ALA A 72 -7.61 3.69 7.75
C ALA A 72 -8.69 4.31 6.85
N ASP A 73 -8.39 5.44 6.20
CA ASP A 73 -9.31 6.08 5.25
C ASP A 73 -9.54 5.21 4.01
N LEU A 74 -8.48 4.59 3.46
CA LEU A 74 -8.58 3.68 2.31
C LEU A 74 -9.37 2.41 2.65
N THR A 75 -9.12 1.81 3.82
CA THR A 75 -9.85 0.62 4.26
C THR A 75 -11.32 0.93 4.49
N ALA A 76 -11.64 2.05 5.15
CA ALA A 76 -13.02 2.46 5.40
C ALA A 76 -13.79 2.73 4.09
N ARG A 77 -13.15 3.39 3.12
CA ARG A 77 -13.75 3.62 1.79
C ARG A 77 -13.94 2.32 1.02
N GLY A 78 -12.97 1.41 1.08
CA GLY A 78 -13.06 0.09 0.47
C GLY A 78 -14.23 -0.73 1.02
N GLU A 79 -14.42 -0.72 2.34
CA GLU A 79 -15.54 -1.38 3.00
C GLU A 79 -16.89 -0.73 2.70
N GLU A 80 -16.94 0.61 2.66
CA GLU A 80 -18.15 1.32 2.25
C GLU A 80 -18.56 0.95 0.82
N LEU A 81 -17.59 0.91 -0.10
CA LEU A 81 -17.83 0.52 -1.48
C LEU A 81 -18.30 -0.93 -1.58
N ALA A 82 -17.66 -1.86 -0.85
CA ALA A 82 -18.07 -3.26 -0.82
C ALA A 82 -19.52 -3.44 -0.33
N ARG A 83 -19.97 -2.65 0.66
CA ARG A 83 -21.35 -2.67 1.17
C ARG A 83 -22.37 -2.06 0.22
N LYS A 84 -21.96 -1.20 -0.73
CA LYS A 84 -22.86 -0.55 -1.69
C LYS A 84 -23.05 -1.35 -2.98
N ILE A 85 -22.11 -2.25 -3.29
CA ILE A 85 -22.13 -3.05 -4.53
C ILE A 85 -22.85 -4.40 -4.33
N TRP A 86 -23.05 -4.83 -3.08
CA TRP A 86 -23.74 -6.07 -2.73
C TRP A 86 -25.18 -5.84 -2.25
#